data_AF-A0A6J8CNJ7-F1
#
_entry.id   AF-A0A6J8CNJ7-F1
#
_cell.length_a   1.000
_cell.length_b   1.000
_cell.length_c   1.000
_cell.angle_alpha   90.00
_cell.angle_beta   90.00
_cell.angle_gamma   90.00
#
_symmetry.space_group_name_H-M   'P 1'
#
loop_
_entity.id
_entity.type
_entity.pdbx_description
1 polymer ?
#
loop_
_entity_poly.entity_id
_entity_poly.type
_entity_poly.pdbx_seq_one_letter_code
_entity_poly.pdbx_strand_id
1 'polypeptide(L)'
;MIPSSWKREVTDDSLDLPVLIENSEVFDMITTFNSQSSSQISSWSQENDIHSLSSINKAMDILGHGKISPIKFQVRTNIEDLKPSTLRYLKRKATTTVHEALDCIAPSQAKKLLQLLHIDKEPSSRTKLSNTEDIKLQQLIIQLYNESSDRNAKIQLLSMVSDLS
;
A
#
# COMPACT_ATOMS: atom_id res chain seq x y z
N MET A 1 57.62 41.44 8.56
CA MET A 1 58.88 40.81 9.01
C MET A 1 58.56 39.35 9.33
N ILE A 2 59.20 38.42 8.64
CA ILE A 2 59.19 36.97 8.94
C ILE A 2 60.65 36.53 8.99
N PRO A 3 61.03 35.64 9.91
CA PRO A 3 61.63 34.36 9.52
C PRO A 3 61.00 33.21 10.33
N SER A 4 60.48 32.09 9.80
CA SER A 4 60.95 31.09 8.83
C SER A 4 62.11 30.21 9.31
N SER A 5 61.85 28.89 9.29
CA SER A 5 62.74 27.71 9.29
C SER A 5 62.72 26.90 10.61
N TRP A 6 62.43 25.59 10.69
CA TRP A 6 62.42 24.46 9.73
C TRP A 6 61.35 23.42 10.15
N LYS A 7 60.30 23.12 9.36
CA LYS A 7 60.11 22.01 8.38
C LYS A 7 60.21 20.54 8.86
N ARG A 8 59.06 19.83 8.84
CA ARG A 8 58.70 18.62 8.05
C ARG A 8 57.23 18.25 8.37
N GLU A 9 56.25 18.34 7.44
CA GLU A 9 55.79 17.29 6.48
C GLU A 9 55.62 15.92 7.17
N VAL A 10 54.43 15.28 7.21
CA VAL A 10 53.64 14.74 6.08
C VAL A 10 52.13 14.62 6.46
N THR A 11 51.30 14.65 5.41
CA THR A 11 49.86 14.45 5.18
C THR A 11 49.27 13.15 5.78
N ASP A 12 47.96 12.94 6.01
CA ASP A 12 46.83 12.98 5.07
C ASP A 12 45.46 13.06 5.79
N ASP A 13 44.47 13.54 5.04
CA ASP A 13 43.05 13.70 5.35
C ASP A 13 42.31 12.41 5.76
N SER A 14 41.38 12.51 6.72
CA SER A 14 40.03 11.95 6.58
C SER A 14 39.07 12.60 7.57
N LEU A 15 38.09 13.30 7.02
CA LEU A 15 36.85 13.68 7.71
C LEU A 15 36.08 12.40 8.05
N ASP A 16 35.60 12.25 9.30
CA ASP A 16 34.39 11.48 9.56
C ASP A 16 33.65 11.93 10.83
N LEU A 17 32.34 11.83 10.70
CA LEU A 17 31.24 12.44 11.43
C LEU A 17 31.06 11.93 12.88
N PRO A 18 30.25 12.64 13.71
CA PRO A 18 30.08 12.30 15.12
C PRO A 18 29.42 10.93 15.36
N VAL A 19 30.02 10.22 16.31
CA VAL A 19 29.58 9.09 17.12
C VAL A 19 28.07 8.79 17.03
N LEU A 20 27.74 7.64 16.45
CA LEU A 20 26.45 6.97 16.54
C LEU A 20 26.11 6.71 18.01
N ILE A 21 25.07 7.38 18.53
CA ILE A 21 24.44 7.01 19.79
C ILE A 21 23.57 5.76 19.54
N GLU A 22 23.83 4.75 20.37
CA GLU A 22 23.29 3.40 20.34
C GLU A 22 21.75 3.37 20.47
N ASN A 23 21.08 2.76 19.49
CA ASN A 23 19.65 2.43 19.55
C ASN A 23 19.38 1.06 20.24
N SER A 24 20.26 0.59 21.13
CA SER A 24 20.10 -0.75 21.75
C SER A 24 19.01 -0.77 22.83
N GLU A 25 18.83 0.32 23.57
CA GLU A 25 17.88 0.38 24.69
C GLU A 25 16.41 0.25 24.23
N VAL A 26 16.10 0.74 23.02
CA VAL A 26 14.74 0.67 22.47
C VAL A 26 14.39 -0.76 22.04
N PHE A 27 15.39 -1.54 21.62
CA PHE A 27 15.18 -2.93 21.19
C PHE A 27 14.93 -3.85 22.40
N ASP A 28 15.70 -3.69 23.48
CA ASP A 28 15.56 -4.50 24.71
C ASP A 28 14.24 -4.25 25.45
N MET A 29 13.67 -3.06 25.32
CA MET A 29 12.36 -2.73 25.88
C MET A 29 11.21 -3.48 25.17
N ILE A 30 11.36 -3.79 23.87
CA ILE A 30 10.38 -4.56 23.09
C ILE A 30 10.47 -6.05 23.43
N THR A 31 11.68 -6.58 23.64
CA THR A 31 11.90 -7.99 23.99
C THR A 31 11.43 -8.31 25.41
N THR A 32 11.65 -7.40 26.36
CA THR A 32 11.34 -7.63 27.79
C THR A 32 9.84 -7.67 28.08
N PHE A 33 9.00 -6.96 27.30
CA PHE A 33 7.55 -7.03 27.44
C PHE A 33 6.93 -8.36 26.97
N ASN A 34 7.70 -9.21 26.29
CA ASN A 34 7.19 -10.45 25.70
C ASN A 34 7.49 -11.72 26.53
N SER A 35 8.18 -11.59 27.68
CA SER A 35 8.68 -12.76 28.45
C SER A 35 7.93 -13.06 29.74
N GLN A 36 6.80 -12.41 30.03
CA GLN A 36 5.99 -12.74 31.20
C GLN A 36 4.73 -13.52 30.81
N SER A 37 4.93 -14.79 30.44
CA SER A 37 3.87 -15.78 30.31
C SER A 37 4.28 -17.08 31.01
N SER A 38 3.89 -17.23 32.27
CA SER A 38 3.86 -18.55 32.90
C SER A 38 2.67 -18.66 33.84
N SER A 39 1.50 -18.93 33.26
CA SER A 39 0.38 -19.59 33.93
C SER A 39 -0.44 -20.30 32.87
N GLN A 40 -0.06 -21.57 32.62
CA GLN A 40 -0.79 -22.63 31.93
C GLN A 40 -1.80 -22.19 30.85
N ILE A 41 -1.34 -22.07 29.61
CA ILE A 41 -2.23 -22.12 28.44
C ILE A 41 -2.55 -23.59 28.11
N SER A 42 -3.83 -23.92 28.06
CA SER A 42 -4.34 -25.23 27.65
C SER A 42 -4.02 -25.49 26.17
N SER A 43 -3.38 -26.63 25.87
CA SER A 43 -2.94 -27.01 24.51
C SER A 43 -4.06 -27.37 23.52
N TRP A 44 -5.34 -27.18 23.86
CA TRP A 44 -6.49 -27.58 23.03
C TRP A 44 -7.19 -26.42 22.29
N SER A 45 -6.60 -25.23 22.30
CA SER A 45 -7.17 -24.05 21.61
C SER A 45 -6.17 -23.42 20.64
N GLN A 46 -5.45 -24.25 19.91
CA GLN A 46 -4.64 -23.79 18.78
C GLN A 46 -5.51 -23.73 17.51
N GLU A 47 -6.61 -22.98 17.58
CA GLU A 47 -7.26 -22.50 16.37
C GLU A 47 -6.40 -21.33 15.87
N ASN A 48 -6.05 -21.34 14.58
CA ASN A 48 -5.07 -20.48 13.92
C ASN A 48 -5.42 -18.97 13.94
N ASP A 49 -5.49 -18.33 15.12
CA ASP A 49 -5.55 -16.88 15.27
C ASP A 49 -4.14 -16.30 15.11
N ILE A 50 -3.60 -16.38 13.89
CA ILE A 50 -2.28 -15.86 13.50
C ILE A 50 -2.15 -14.36 13.84
N HIS A 51 -3.28 -13.65 13.95
CA HIS A 51 -3.37 -12.33 14.55
C HIS A 51 -4.59 -12.25 15.48
N SER A 52 -4.37 -12.44 16.78
CA SER A 52 -5.45 -12.21 17.76
C SER A 52 -6.00 -10.79 17.60
N LEU A 53 -7.32 -10.62 17.68
CA LEU A 53 -7.98 -9.31 17.62
C LEU A 53 -7.38 -8.30 18.63
N SER A 54 -6.85 -8.81 19.75
CA SER A 54 -6.12 -8.02 20.73
C SER A 54 -4.82 -7.41 20.18
N SER A 55 -4.05 -8.16 19.39
CA SER A 55 -2.81 -7.70 18.77
C SER A 55 -3.07 -6.60 17.74
N ILE A 56 -4.13 -6.76 16.93
CA ILE A 56 -4.54 -5.76 15.94
C ILE A 56 -4.97 -4.46 16.64
N ASN A 57 -5.76 -4.57 17.70
CA ASN A 57 -6.21 -3.40 18.47
C ASN A 57 -5.03 -2.66 19.13
N LYS A 58 -4.03 -3.38 19.67
CA LYS A 58 -2.80 -2.77 20.19
C LYS A 58 -2.03 -2.02 19.10
N ALA A 59 -1.85 -2.62 17.92
CA ALA A 59 -1.14 -1.98 16.82
C ALA A 59 -1.86 -0.70 16.34
N MET A 60 -3.20 -0.75 16.24
CA MET A 60 -3.98 0.44 15.88
C MET A 60 -3.93 1.53 16.93
N ASP A 61 -3.83 1.17 18.21
CA ASP A 61 -3.70 2.14 19.30
C ASP A 61 -2.35 2.88 19.23
N ILE A 62 -1.27 2.13 18.97
CA ILE A 62 0.09 2.67 18.77
C ILE A 62 0.13 3.59 17.54
N LEU A 63 -0.37 3.12 16.39
CA LEU A 63 -0.36 3.87 15.13
C LEU A 63 -1.30 5.09 15.17
N GLY A 64 -2.46 4.95 15.81
CA GLY A 64 -3.47 5.99 15.87
C GLY A 64 -3.30 6.96 17.03
N HIS A 65 -2.29 6.78 17.89
CA HIS A 65 -2.13 7.54 19.15
C HIS A 65 -3.44 7.67 19.94
N GLY A 66 -4.21 6.58 20.05
CA GLY A 66 -5.51 6.56 20.73
C GLY A 66 -6.70 7.20 19.98
N LYS A 67 -6.51 7.74 18.77
CA LYS A 67 -7.59 8.34 17.95
C LYS A 67 -8.49 7.28 17.29
N ILE A 68 -7.99 6.06 17.10
CA ILE A 68 -8.71 4.97 16.45
C ILE A 68 -9.34 4.08 17.52
N SER A 69 -10.67 4.00 17.55
CA SER A 69 -11.34 3.05 18.44
C SER A 69 -11.02 1.59 18.06
N PRO A 70 -10.97 0.66 19.03
CA PRO A 70 -10.69 -0.74 18.76
C PRO A 70 -11.76 -1.40 17.89
N ILE A 71 -11.36 -2.38 17.10
CA ILE A 71 -12.24 -3.27 16.35
C ILE A 71 -12.82 -4.30 17.33
N LYS A 72 -14.14 -4.48 17.27
CA LYS A 72 -14.90 -5.32 18.21
C LYS A 72 -15.04 -6.78 17.77
N PHE A 73 -14.85 -7.08 16.48
CA PHE A 73 -15.03 -8.40 15.92
C PHE A 73 -14.14 -8.60 14.69
N GLN A 74 -13.82 -9.86 14.40
CA GLN A 74 -13.15 -10.27 13.18
C GLN A 74 -14.14 -10.95 12.25
N VAL A 75 -14.08 -10.62 10.96
CA VAL A 75 -14.94 -11.23 9.95
C VAL A 75 -14.27 -12.47 9.40
N ARG A 76 -14.98 -13.60 9.48
CA ARG A 76 -14.54 -14.90 8.93
C ARG A 76 -15.24 -15.25 7.60
N THR A 77 -16.21 -14.45 7.16
CA THR A 77 -16.98 -14.64 5.92
C THR A 77 -16.41 -13.78 4.78
N ASN A 78 -16.73 -14.12 3.53
CA ASN A 78 -16.32 -13.32 2.37
C ASN A 78 -16.89 -11.89 2.47
N ILE A 79 -16.08 -10.89 2.08
CA ILE A 79 -16.43 -9.47 2.10
C ILE A 79 -17.64 -9.17 1.21
N GLU A 80 -17.83 -9.92 0.13
CA GLU A 80 -18.95 -9.73 -0.82
C GLU A 80 -20.32 -10.08 -0.20
N ASP A 81 -20.35 -11.02 0.73
CA ASP A 81 -21.59 -11.49 1.38
C ASP A 81 -21.95 -10.67 2.63
N LEU A 82 -21.17 -9.63 2.95
CA LEU A 82 -21.41 -8.82 4.14
C LEU A 82 -22.59 -7.87 3.98
N LYS A 83 -23.32 -7.68 5.08
CA LYS A 83 -24.31 -6.61 5.18
C LYS A 83 -23.65 -5.26 4.85
N PRO A 84 -24.31 -4.38 4.06
CA PRO A 84 -23.75 -3.08 3.68
C PRO A 84 -23.32 -2.21 4.87
N SER A 85 -24.02 -2.31 6.01
CA SER A 85 -23.68 -1.60 7.24
C SER A 85 -22.34 -2.05 7.83
N THR A 86 -22.10 -3.36 7.87
CA THR A 86 -20.85 -3.95 8.34
C THR A 86 -19.69 -3.61 7.40
N LEU A 87 -19.93 -3.69 6.09
CA LEU A 87 -18.94 -3.33 5.07
C LEU A 87 -18.55 -1.84 5.21
N ARG A 88 -19.52 -0.94 5.34
CA ARG A 88 -19.26 0.49 5.55
C ARG A 88 -18.45 0.74 6.82
N TYR A 89 -18.77 0.04 7.91
CA TYR A 89 -18.01 0.12 9.16
C TYR A 89 -16.56 -0.31 8.97
N LEU A 90 -16.33 -1.48 8.37
CA LEU A 90 -15.00 -2.02 8.11
C LEU A 90 -14.20 -1.14 7.17
N LYS A 91 -14.81 -0.67 6.08
CA LYS A 91 -14.18 0.25 5.13
C LYS A 91 -13.72 1.51 5.85
N ARG A 92 -14.59 2.14 6.64
CA ARG A 92 -14.23 3.33 7.41
C ARG A 92 -13.05 3.04 8.34
N LYS A 93 -13.09 1.93 9.07
CA LYS A 93 -12.00 1.54 9.98
C LYS A 93 -10.68 1.33 9.25
N ALA A 94 -10.68 0.52 8.20
CA ALA A 94 -9.50 0.27 7.38
C ALA A 94 -8.92 1.56 6.81
N THR A 95 -9.77 2.45 6.26
CA THR A 95 -9.31 3.73 5.71
C THR A 95 -8.66 4.63 6.75
N THR A 96 -9.22 4.69 7.97
CA THR A 96 -8.62 5.50 9.05
C THR A 96 -7.29 4.90 9.50
N THR A 97 -7.22 3.59 9.69
CA THR A 97 -5.98 2.91 10.10
C THR A 97 -4.87 3.09 9.07
N VAL A 98 -5.16 2.92 7.78
CA VAL A 98 -4.19 3.15 6.72
C VAL A 98 -3.77 4.62 6.67
N HIS A 99 -4.70 5.55 6.89
CA HIS A 99 -4.37 6.97 6.88
C HIS A 99 -3.40 7.35 8.01
N GLU A 100 -3.67 6.92 9.25
CA GLU A 100 -2.76 7.18 10.38
C GLU A 100 -1.42 6.47 10.18
N ALA A 101 -1.41 5.22 9.69
CA ALA A 101 -0.16 4.51 9.39
C ALA A 101 0.69 5.25 8.34
N LEU A 102 0.06 5.79 7.30
CA LEU A 102 0.75 6.60 6.29
C LEU A 102 1.21 7.96 6.85
N ASP A 103 0.49 8.53 7.81
CA ASP A 103 0.88 9.78 8.48
C ASP A 103 2.07 9.55 9.43
N CYS A 104 2.18 8.37 10.05
CA CYS A 104 3.38 7.96 10.78
C CYS A 104 4.61 7.82 9.86
N ILE A 105 4.42 7.36 8.63
CA ILE A 105 5.51 7.20 7.65
C ILE A 105 5.92 8.55 7.06
N ALA A 106 4.95 9.36 6.63
CA ALA A 106 5.18 10.68 6.05
C ALA A 106 4.18 11.71 6.59
N PRO A 107 4.55 12.46 7.64
CA PRO A 107 3.64 13.40 8.28
C PRO A 107 3.18 14.45 7.30
N SER A 108 1.87 14.75 7.30
CA SER A 108 1.21 15.69 6.38
C SER A 108 1.21 15.29 4.90
N GLN A 109 1.81 14.15 4.52
CA GLN A 109 1.85 13.66 3.15
C GLN A 109 1.08 12.35 2.95
N ALA A 110 0.44 11.83 3.99
CA ALA A 110 -0.34 10.59 3.97
C ALA A 110 -1.31 10.49 2.78
N LYS A 111 -1.99 11.60 2.40
CA LYS A 111 -2.91 11.64 1.25
C LYS A 111 -2.20 11.44 -0.09
N LYS A 112 -1.03 12.05 -0.26
CA LYS A 112 -0.22 11.93 -1.49
C LYS A 112 0.35 10.53 -1.62
N LEU A 113 0.86 9.95 -0.52
CA LEU A 113 1.30 8.55 -0.50
C LEU A 113 0.16 7.58 -0.82
N LEU A 114 -1.02 7.80 -0.24
CA LEU A 114 -2.19 6.99 -0.52
C LEU A 114 -2.56 7.06 -2.01
N GLN A 115 -2.47 8.23 -2.65
CA GLN A 115 -2.70 8.36 -4.09
C GLN A 115 -1.70 7.58 -4.91
N LEU A 116 -0.40 7.63 -4.59
CA LEU A 116 0.63 6.84 -5.28
C LEU A 116 0.32 5.34 -5.23
N LEU A 117 -0.10 4.82 -4.06
CA LEU A 117 -0.47 3.40 -3.91
C LEU A 117 -1.70 2.97 -4.72
N HIS A 118 -2.61 3.89 -5.03
CA HIS A 118 -3.77 3.59 -5.88
C HIS A 118 -3.45 3.71 -7.38
N ILE A 119 -2.51 4.58 -7.75
CA ILE A 119 -2.07 4.77 -9.13
C ILE A 119 -1.41 3.49 -9.68
N ASP A 120 -0.76 2.69 -8.83
CA ASP A 120 -0.14 1.42 -9.24
C ASP A 120 -1.14 0.25 -9.37
N LYS A 121 -2.35 0.37 -8.79
CA LYS A 121 -3.39 -0.66 -8.84
C LYS A 121 -4.38 -0.48 -9.98
N GLU A 122 -4.58 0.74 -10.44
CA GLU A 122 -5.09 0.95 -11.78
C GLU A 122 -3.97 0.56 -12.73
N PRO A 123 -4.17 -0.38 -13.68
CA PRO A 123 -3.15 -0.62 -14.68
C PRO A 123 -2.84 0.74 -15.31
N SER A 124 -1.58 1.14 -15.15
CA SER A 124 -0.95 2.31 -15.75
C SER A 124 -1.72 2.69 -17.03
N SER A 125 -2.16 3.95 -17.10
CA SER A 125 -2.99 4.54 -18.16
C SER A 125 -2.54 4.27 -19.60
N ARG A 126 -1.44 3.57 -19.81
CA ARG A 126 -1.00 3.00 -21.08
C ARG A 126 -1.93 1.87 -21.59
N THR A 127 -2.57 1.08 -20.72
CA THR A 127 -3.54 0.02 -21.16
C THR A 127 -4.97 0.55 -21.29
N LYS A 128 -5.32 1.64 -20.61
CA LYS A 128 -6.64 2.29 -20.79
C LYS A 128 -6.71 3.09 -22.08
N LEU A 129 -5.61 3.69 -22.55
CA LEU A 129 -5.58 4.37 -23.84
C LEU A 129 -5.87 3.38 -24.98
N SER A 130 -5.24 2.20 -25.00
CA SER A 130 -5.52 1.17 -26.00
C SER A 130 -6.98 0.72 -25.94
N ASN A 131 -7.49 0.36 -24.76
CA ASN A 131 -8.90 -0.06 -24.64
C ASN A 131 -9.89 1.02 -25.05
N THR A 132 -9.60 2.30 -24.79
CA THR A 132 -10.51 3.40 -25.18
C THR A 132 -10.44 3.69 -26.67
N GLU A 133 -9.27 3.56 -27.28
CA GLU A 133 -9.08 3.69 -28.74
C GLU A 133 -9.69 2.51 -29.49
N ASP A 134 -9.51 1.29 -28.99
CA ASP A 134 -10.11 0.06 -29.53
C ASP A 134 -11.64 0.13 -29.48
N ILE A 135 -12.22 0.61 -28.36
CA ILE A 135 -13.67 0.84 -28.24
C ILE A 135 -14.16 1.88 -29.25
N LYS A 136 -13.41 2.98 -29.45
CA LYS A 136 -13.78 4.00 -30.44
C LYS A 136 -13.67 3.48 -31.87
N LEU A 137 -12.64 2.69 -32.17
CA LEU A 137 -12.46 2.04 -33.47
C LEU A 137 -13.58 1.05 -33.75
N GLN A 138 -13.96 0.22 -32.78
CA GLN A 138 -15.09 -0.70 -32.90
C GLN A 138 -16.40 0.06 -33.15
N GLN A 139 -16.66 1.16 -32.44
CA GLN A 139 -17.83 2.01 -32.67
C GLN A 139 -17.85 2.62 -34.08
N LEU A 140 -16.70 3.08 -34.57
CA LEU A 140 -16.57 3.62 -35.93
C LEU A 140 -16.83 2.55 -37.00
N ILE A 141 -16.30 1.33 -36.82
CA ILE A 141 -16.52 0.22 -37.75
C ILE A 141 -18.00 -0.19 -37.77
N ILE A 142 -18.65 -0.25 -36.61
CA ILE A 142 -20.09 -0.52 -36.50
C ILE A 142 -20.92 0.57 -37.21
N GLN A 143 -20.54 1.83 -37.07
CA GLN A 143 -21.20 2.94 -37.76
C GLN A 143 -21.07 2.82 -39.29
N LEU A 144 -19.86 2.57 -39.79
CA LEU A 144 -19.60 2.37 -41.22
C LEU A 144 -20.35 1.15 -41.79
N TYR A 145 -20.48 0.08 -41.01
CA TYR A 145 -21.24 -1.11 -41.40
C TYR A 145 -22.74 -0.79 -41.59
N ASN A 146 -23.31 0.05 -40.72
CA ASN A 146 -24.70 0.46 -40.80
C ASN A 146 -24.97 1.42 -41.97
N GLU A 147 -24.00 2.28 -42.28
CA GLU A 147 -24.11 3.29 -43.35
C GLU A 147 -23.84 2.73 -44.74
N SER A 148 -23.02 1.67 -44.86
CA SER A 148 -22.74 1.03 -46.14
C SER A 148 -23.94 0.27 -46.69
N SER A 149 -24.18 0.38 -48.01
CA SER A 149 -25.19 -0.39 -48.74
C SER A 149 -24.61 -1.60 -49.50
N ASP A 150 -23.27 -1.66 -49.63
CA ASP A 150 -22.57 -2.74 -50.33
C ASP A 150 -22.31 -3.93 -49.39
N ARG A 151 -22.74 -5.12 -49.83
CA ARG A 151 -22.58 -6.38 -49.09
C ARG A 151 -21.12 -6.77 -48.92
N ASN A 152 -20.27 -6.50 -49.91
CA ASN A 152 -18.85 -6.85 -49.85
C ASN A 152 -18.11 -5.98 -48.83
N ALA A 153 -18.41 -4.67 -48.80
CA ALA A 153 -17.88 -3.75 -47.79
C ALA A 153 -18.32 -4.15 -46.37
N LYS A 154 -19.57 -4.59 -46.19
CA LYS A 154 -20.06 -5.09 -44.88
C LYS A 154 -19.32 -6.33 -44.39
N ILE A 155 -19.03 -7.27 -45.28
CA ILE A 155 -18.29 -8.50 -44.92
C ILE A 155 -16.86 -8.15 -44.52
N GLN A 156 -16.20 -7.23 -45.24
CA GLN A 156 -14.86 -6.77 -44.88
C GLN A 156 -14.82 -6.05 -43.54
N LEU A 157 -15.77 -5.15 -43.27
CA LEU A 157 -15.88 -4.46 -41.97
C LEU A 157 -16.13 -5.44 -40.82
N LEU A 158 -16.97 -6.46 -41.04
CA LEU A 158 -17.23 -7.48 -40.01
C LEU A 158 -16.00 -8.36 -39.74
N SER A 159 -15.22 -8.69 -40.78
CA SER A 159 -13.95 -9.40 -40.65
C SER A 159 -12.94 -8.63 -39.81
N MET A 160 -12.89 -7.29 -39.95
CA MET A 160 -11.99 -6.46 -39.14
C MET A 160 -12.36 -6.50 -37.66
N VAL A 161 -13.66 -6.60 -37.33
CA VAL A 161 -14.12 -6.72 -35.94
C VAL A 161 -13.77 -8.09 -35.34
N SER A 162 -13.85 -9.18 -36.12
CA SER A 162 -13.50 -10.51 -35.62
C SER A 162 -12.02 -10.70 -35.35
N ASP A 163 -11.15 -9.98 -36.06
CA ASP A 163 -9.70 -10.04 -35.85
C ASP A 163 -9.23 -9.20 -34.65
N LEU A 164 -10.11 -8.34 -34.12
CA LEU A 164 -9.85 -7.45 -32.98
C LEU A 164 -10.29 -8.04 -31.61
N SER A 165 -11.04 -9.16 -31.59
CA SER A 165 -11.52 -9.80 -30.35
C SER A 165 -10.64 -10.96 -29.90
#